data_AF-A0A1W9W665-F1
#
_entry.id   AF-A0A1W9W665-F1
#
_cell.length_a   1.000
_cell.length_b   1.000
_cell.length_c   1.000
_cell.angle_alpha   90.00
_cell.angle_beta   90.00
_cell.angle_gamma   90.00
#
_symmetry.space_group_name_H-M   'P 1'
#
loop_
_entity.id
_entity.type
_entity.pdbx_description
1 polymer ?
#
loop_
_entity_poly.entity_id
_entity_poly.type
_entity_poly.pdbx_seq_one_letter_code
_entity_poly.pdbx_strand_id
1 'polypeptide(L)' 'MLVQTYPDATDVASNDNWQTGPNANGIAALPTHLQLSKPTDAGLLLELPAGAYTVTLSSVGTKGLGLIGVDAVE' A
#
# COMPACT_ATOMS: atom_id res chain seq x y z
N MET A 1 5.30 -1.51 -4.31
CA MET A 1 4.26 -2.48 -3.86
C MET A 1 3.20 -2.59 -4.93
N LEU A 2 2.65 -3.79 -5.16
CA LEU A 2 1.57 -4.07 -6.09
C LEU A 2 0.50 -4.92 -5.39
N VAL A 3 -0.78 -4.53 -5.53
CA VAL A 3 -1.96 -5.26 -5.06
C VAL A 3 -2.69 -5.84 -6.27
N GLN A 4 -3.04 -7.13 -6.22
CA GLN A 4 -3.75 -7.82 -7.29
C GLN A 4 -4.91 -8.65 -6.73
N THR A 5 -5.92 -8.90 -7.55
CA THR A 5 -6.97 -9.87 -7.23
C THR A 5 -6.40 -11.29 -7.18
N TYR A 6 -7.01 -12.16 -6.38
CA TYR A 6 -6.70 -13.58 -6.34
C TYR A 6 -7.93 -14.41 -6.74
N PRO A 7 -7.79 -15.43 -7.61
CA PRO A 7 -6.55 -15.94 -8.23
C PRO A 7 -6.18 -15.26 -9.56
N ASP A 8 -7.00 -14.35 -10.07
CA ASP A 8 -6.90 -13.84 -11.45
C ASP A 8 -5.69 -12.92 -11.71
N ALA A 9 -4.99 -12.47 -10.66
CA ALA A 9 -3.83 -11.60 -10.72
C ALA A 9 -4.07 -10.30 -11.51
N THR A 10 -5.29 -9.75 -11.43
CA THR A 10 -5.61 -8.45 -12.04
C THR A 10 -5.08 -7.33 -11.16
N ASP A 11 -4.32 -6.40 -11.73
CA ASP A 11 -3.77 -5.25 -11.01
C ASP A 11 -4.89 -4.36 -10.46
N VAL A 12 -4.82 -4.10 -9.16
CA VAL A 12 -5.76 -3.22 -8.45
C VAL A 12 -5.12 -1.86 -8.21
N ALA A 13 -3.92 -1.85 -7.64
CA ALA A 13 -3.19 -0.63 -7.32
C ALA A 13 -1.70 -0.93 -7.12
N SER A 14 -0.86 0.06 -7.40
CA SER A 14 0.57 0.01 -7.06
C SER A 14 1.03 1.35 -6.50
N ASN A 15 2.00 1.29 -5.60
CA ASN A 15 2.63 2.47 -5.03
C ASN A 15 4.04 2.13 -4.55
N ASP A 16 4.98 3.02 -4.80
CA ASP A 16 6.34 2.98 -4.28
C ASP A 16 6.66 4.18 -3.37
N ASN A 17 5.93 5.30 -3.51
CA ASN A 17 6.03 6.48 -2.67
C ASN A 17 4.62 7.00 -2.34
N TRP A 18 4.20 6.89 -1.08
CA TRP A 18 2.83 7.26 -0.69
C TRP A 18 2.56 8.75 -0.86
N GLN A 19 3.56 9.60 -0.60
CA GLN A 19 3.38 11.06 -0.53
C GLN A 19 3.09 11.70 -1.90
N THR A 20 3.53 11.07 -2.98
CA THR A 20 3.26 11.50 -4.36
C THR A 20 2.10 10.72 -5.00
N GLY A 21 1.47 9.82 -4.25
CA GLY A 21 0.36 9.00 -4.70
C GLY A 21 -0.98 9.76 -4.69
N PRO A 22 -2.01 9.25 -5.39
CA PRO A 22 -3.32 9.88 -5.46
C PRO A 22 -4.00 10.01 -4.08
N ASN A 23 -3.68 9.12 -3.14
CA ASN A 23 -4.32 9.06 -1.82
C ASN A 23 -3.48 9.69 -0.71
N ALA A 24 -2.44 10.48 -1.05
CA ALA A 24 -1.52 11.07 -0.09
C ALA A 24 -2.23 11.88 1.01
N ASN A 25 -3.22 12.70 0.63
CA ASN A 25 -4.00 13.49 1.59
C ASN A 25 -4.82 12.61 2.54
N GLY A 26 -5.40 11.52 2.05
CA GLY A 26 -6.17 10.57 2.87
C GLY A 26 -5.27 9.83 3.86
N ILE A 27 -4.11 9.35 3.39
CA ILE A 27 -3.11 8.70 4.24
C ILE A 27 -2.58 9.67 5.32
N ALA A 28 -2.33 10.93 4.96
CA ALA A 28 -1.88 11.96 5.91
C ALA A 28 -2.93 12.32 6.97
N ALA A 29 -4.22 12.05 6.71
CA ALA A 29 -5.32 12.30 7.63
C ALA A 29 -5.59 11.11 8.59
N LEU A 30 -4.94 9.96 8.39
CA LEU A 30 -5.12 8.78 9.26
C LEU A 30 -4.63 9.04 10.70
N PRO A 31 -5.13 8.29 11.69
CA PRO A 31 -4.59 8.29 13.04
C PRO A 31 -3.08 8.03 13.06
N THR A 32 -2.37 8.64 14.02
CA THR A 32 -0.89 8.61 14.08
C THR A 32 -0.27 7.22 14.02
N HIS A 33 -0.96 6.19 14.52
CA HIS A 33 -0.45 4.81 14.50
C HIS A 33 -0.50 4.14 13.11
N LEU A 34 -1.24 4.70 12.15
CA LEU A 34 -1.32 4.25 10.75
C LEU A 34 -0.54 5.15 9.79
N GLN A 35 0.04 6.25 10.28
CA GLN A 35 0.78 7.18 9.44
C GLN A 35 2.12 6.58 9.01
N LEU A 36 2.43 6.71 7.71
CA LEU A 36 3.72 6.32 7.16
C LEU A 36 4.78 7.38 7.48
N SER A 37 5.92 6.94 8.00
CA SER A 37 6.93 7.85 8.54
C SER A 37 7.85 8.42 7.46
N LYS A 38 8.19 7.67 6.41
CA LYS A 38 9.05 8.16 5.34
C LYS A 38 8.21 8.47 4.10
N PRO A 39 8.45 9.62 3.43
CA PRO A 39 7.83 9.94 2.14
C PRO A 39 7.92 8.85 1.06
N THR A 40 9.00 8.08 1.12
CA THR A 40 9.35 7.04 0.16
C THR A 40 8.88 5.65 0.56
N ASP A 41 8.12 5.53 1.64
CA ASP A 41 7.47 4.25 1.97
C ASP A 41 6.33 4.02 0.96
N ALA A 42 6.09 2.76 0.61
CA ALA A 42 4.93 2.40 -0.19
C ALA A 42 3.67 2.46 0.70
N GLY A 43 2.61 3.09 0.21
CA GLY A 43 1.35 3.22 0.93
C GLY A 43 0.15 3.27 0.02
N LEU A 44 -0.92 2.56 0.39
CA LEU A 44 -2.19 2.54 -0.31
C LEU A 44 -3.32 2.63 0.71
N LEU A 45 -4.30 3.49 0.43
CA LEU A 45 -5.59 3.54 1.12
C LEU A 45 -6.65 3.16 0.10
N LEU A 46 -7.27 2.00 0.23
CA LEU A 46 -8.18 1.44 -0.77
C LEU A 46 -9.50 1.01 -0.14
N GLU A 47 -10.59 1.27 -0.85
CA GLU A 47 -11.86 0.60 -0.63
C GLU A 47 -11.86 -0.70 -1.45
N LEU A 48 -11.74 -1.84 -0.77
CA LEU A 48 -11.69 -3.15 -1.43
C LEU A 48 -13.06 -3.84 -1.32
N PRO A 49 -13.68 -4.25 -2.44
CA PRO A 49 -14.80 -5.18 -2.40
C PRO A 49 -14.42 -6.47 -1.67
N ALA A 50 -15.42 -7.19 -1.16
CA ALA A 50 -15.19 -8.49 -0.54
C ALA A 50 -14.57 -9.46 -1.56
N GLY A 51 -13.42 -10.03 -1.20
CA GLY A 51 -12.65 -10.90 -2.08
C GLY A 51 -11.28 -11.23 -1.51
N ALA A 52 -10.54 -12.07 -2.23
CA ALA A 52 -9.16 -12.41 -1.91
C ALA A 52 -8.21 -11.56 -2.77
N TYR A 53 -7.11 -11.11 -2.15
CA TYR A 53 -6.10 -10.27 -2.78
C TYR A 53 -4.70 -10.76 -2.42
N THR A 54 -3.74 -10.49 -3.31
CA THR A 54 -2.32 -10.66 -3.03
C THR A 54 -1.63 -9.29 -3.00
N VAL A 55 -0.64 -9.16 -2.13
CA VAL A 55 0.23 -7.98 -2.10
C VAL A 55 1.66 -8.44 -2.32
N THR A 56 2.28 -7.90 -3.37
CA THR A 56 3.69 -8.14 -3.69
C THR A 56 4.51 -6.90 -3.36
N LEU A 57 5.49 -7.07 -2.47
CA LEU A 57 6.48 -6.05 -2.15
C LEU A 57 7.81 -6.38 -2.82
N SER A 58 8.40 -5.39 -3.48
CA SER A 58 9.70 -5.47 -4.12
C SER A 58 10.51 -4.21 -3.81
N SER A 59 11.83 -4.35 -3.81
CA SER A 59 12.75 -3.22 -3.66
C SER A 59 12.89 -2.44 -4.95
N VAL A 60 12.94 -1.11 -4.86
CA VAL A 60 13.38 -0.23 -5.96
C VAL A 60 14.83 0.15 -5.70
N GLY A 61 15.75 -0.26 -6.58
CA GLY A 61 17.19 -0.03 -6.40
C GLY A 61 17.84 -1.00 -5.41
N THR A 62 17.98 -0.60 -4.14
CA THR A 62 18.70 -1.38 -3.12
C THR A 62 17.84 -2.46 -2.50
N LYS A 63 18.35 -3.68 -2.40
CA LYS A 63 17.68 -4.80 -1.72
C LYS A 63 17.74 -4.63 -0.19
N GLY A 64 16.73 -5.13 0.49
CA GLY A 64 16.62 -5.12 1.94
C GLY A 64 15.45 -5.95 2.45
N LEU A 65 15.18 -5.89 3.75
CA LEU A 65 14.00 -6.49 4.34
C LEU A 65 12.79 -5.58 4.11
N GLY A 66 11.73 -6.13 3.51
CA GLY A 66 10.43 -5.48 3.36
C GLY A 66 9.40 -6.06 4.32
N LEU A 67 8.51 -5.22 4.85
CA LEU A 67 7.38 -5.62 5.67
C LEU A 67 6.10 -5.08 5.02
N ILE A 68 5.02 -5.86 5.10
CA ILE A 68 3.68 -5.47 4.65
C ILE A 68 2.77 -5.51 5.88
N GLY A 69 2.12 -4.39 6.18
CA GLY A 69 1.01 -4.31 7.13
C GLY A 69 -0.30 -4.13 6.38
N VAL A 70 -1.37 -4.71 6.90
CA VAL A 70 -2.73 -4.53 6.38
C VAL A 70 -3.62 -4.22 7.56
N ASP A 71 -4.13 -2.99 7.59
CA ASP A 71 -4.95 -2.47 8.68
C ASP A 71 -6.30 -2.02 8.12
N ALA A 72 -7.37 -2.35 8.83
CA ALA A 72 -8.68 -1.78 8.55
C ALA A 72 -8.73 -0.35 9.10
N VAL A 73 -9.32 0.56 8.33
CA VAL A 73 -9.60 1.93 8.75
C VAL A 73 -11.10 2.02 9.01
N GLU A 74 -11.48 2.40 10.23
CA GLU A 74 -12.87 2.65 10.64
C GLU A 74 -13.29 4.10 10.44
#